data_AF-A0A538AZR0-F1
#
_entry.id   AF-A0A538AZR0-F1
#
_cell.length_a   1.000
_cell.length_b   1.000
_cell.length_c   1.000
_cell.angle_alpha   90.00
_cell.angle_beta   90.00
_cell.angle_gamma   90.00
#
_symmetry.space_group_name_H-M   'P 1'
#
loop_
_entity.id
_entity.type
_entity.pdbx_description
1 polymer ?
#
loop_
_entity_poly.entity_id
_entity_poly.type
_entity_poly.pdbx_seq_one_letter_code
_entity_poly.pdbx_strand_id
1 'polypeptide(L)'
;MLIDYLPIVVMAVLAGVFAVGSLMASGMLRPDRPNPVKLSAYECGNDPIRLPSGERFSVKFYLVAMLFIIFDIETIFLFPWAVSFRSLGLFGLIEMAVFIGLVFVAYVYIWRKGGFDWGAGEIAPNEAEEVIDRERALFTRSEQEVAKPPDVNDWQGAGRAG
;
A
#
# COMPACT_ATOMS: atom_id res chain seq x y z
N MET A 1 30.24 -26.51 -15.53
CA MET A 1 29.97 -25.09 -15.84
C MET A 1 28.48 -24.82 -15.91
N LEU A 2 27.72 -25.19 -16.96
CA LEU A 2 26.26 -24.94 -16.95
C LEU A 2 25.48 -25.88 -16.00
N ILE A 3 26.00 -27.10 -15.81
CA ILE A 3 25.37 -28.11 -14.95
C ILE A 3 25.36 -27.74 -13.46
N ASP A 4 26.23 -26.81 -13.06
CA ASP A 4 26.33 -26.32 -11.68
C ASP A 4 25.14 -25.41 -11.32
N TYR A 5 24.44 -24.87 -12.32
CA TYR A 5 23.20 -24.10 -12.14
C TYR A 5 21.94 -24.98 -12.16
N LEU A 6 22.07 -26.26 -12.55
CA LEU A 6 20.95 -27.21 -12.62
C LEU A 6 20.19 -27.32 -11.27
N PRO A 7 20.86 -27.42 -10.09
CA PRO A 7 20.15 -27.48 -8.82
C PRO A 7 19.29 -26.23 -8.52
N ILE A 8 19.77 -25.04 -8.91
CA ILE A 8 19.05 -23.78 -8.70
C ILE A 8 17.76 -23.77 -9.53
N VAL A 9 17.86 -24.13 -10.81
CA VAL A 9 16.70 -24.19 -11.72
C VAL A 9 15.71 -25.25 -11.24
N VAL A 10 16.18 -26.44 -10.88
CA VAL A 10 15.32 -27.51 -10.36
C VAL A 10 14.59 -27.06 -9.10
N MET A 11 15.29 -26.42 -8.15
CA MET A 11 14.67 -25.93 -6.92
C MET A 11 13.64 -24.83 -7.19
N ALA A 12 13.93 -23.88 -8.10
CA ALA A 12 12.98 -22.84 -8.49
C ALA A 12 11.72 -23.43 -9.14
N VAL A 13 11.86 -24.41 -10.04
CA VAL A 13 10.74 -25.11 -10.66
C VAL A 13 9.93 -25.87 -9.61
N LEU A 14 10.59 -26.60 -8.71
CA LEU A 14 9.92 -27.39 -7.68
C LEU A 14 9.17 -26.50 -6.70
N ALA A 15 9.75 -25.36 -6.30
CA ALA A 15 9.08 -24.34 -5.50
C ALA A 15 7.86 -23.75 -6.23
N GLY A 16 7.98 -23.45 -7.52
CA GLY A 16 6.87 -22.96 -8.35
C GLY A 16 5.74 -23.99 -8.47
N VAL A 17 6.07 -25.26 -8.75
CA VAL A 17 5.12 -26.37 -8.81
C VAL A 17 4.44 -26.56 -7.46
N PHE A 18 5.18 -26.48 -6.36
CA PHE A 18 4.62 -26.60 -5.02
C PHE A 18 3.66 -25.45 -4.71
N ALA A 19 4.03 -24.19 -5.03
CA ALA A 19 3.17 -23.03 -4.81
C ALA A 19 1.87 -23.11 -5.63
N VAL A 20 1.99 -23.37 -6.94
CA VAL A 20 0.83 -23.50 -7.84
C VAL A 20 -0.01 -24.72 -7.46
N GLY A 21 0.62 -25.86 -7.22
CA GLY A 21 -0.06 -27.09 -6.81
C GLY A 21 -0.82 -26.93 -5.49
N SER A 22 -0.25 -26.22 -4.52
CA SER A 22 -0.92 -25.91 -3.26
C SER A 22 -2.12 -24.99 -3.45
N LEU A 23 -2.02 -23.97 -4.32
CA LEU A 23 -3.14 -23.10 -4.65
C LEU A 23 -4.26 -23.86 -5.37
N MET A 24 -3.93 -24.75 -6.30
CA MET A 24 -4.90 -25.60 -7.00
C MET A 24 -5.58 -26.59 -6.06
N ALA A 25 -4.80 -27.27 -5.21
CA ALA A 25 -5.33 -28.18 -4.20
C ALA A 25 -6.25 -27.44 -3.21
N SER A 26 -5.83 -26.26 -2.74
CA SER A 26 -6.66 -25.39 -1.89
C SER A 26 -7.98 -25.01 -2.58
N GLY A 27 -7.93 -24.63 -3.85
CA GLY A 27 -9.14 -24.33 -4.63
C GLY A 27 -10.08 -25.53 -4.83
N MET A 28 -9.53 -26.73 -5.04
CA MET A 28 -10.31 -27.96 -5.26
C MET A 28 -10.90 -28.54 -3.97
N LEU A 29 -10.16 -28.48 -2.85
CA LEU A 29 -10.59 -29.02 -1.55
C LEU A 29 -11.51 -28.06 -0.79
N ARG A 30 -11.54 -26.78 -1.15
CA ARG A 30 -12.35 -25.77 -0.48
C ARG A 30 -13.84 -25.96 -0.78
N PRO A 31 -14.72 -25.89 0.24
CA PRO A 31 -16.17 -25.79 0.02
C PRO A 31 -16.51 -24.49 -0.71
N ASP A 32 -17.08 -24.61 -1.90
CA ASP A 32 -17.50 -23.46 -2.70
C ASP A 32 -18.88 -22.97 -2.26
N ARG A 33 -18.92 -21.84 -1.54
CA ARG A 33 -20.14 -21.15 -1.10
C ARG A 33 -20.02 -19.65 -1.30
N PRO A 34 -20.14 -19.16 -2.55
CA PRO A 34 -20.10 -17.73 -2.85
C PRO A 34 -21.32 -17.05 -2.23
N ASN A 35 -21.09 -15.91 -1.59
CA ASN A 35 -22.14 -15.06 -1.05
C ASN A 35 -21.75 -13.62 -1.41
N PRO A 36 -22.66 -12.77 -1.93
CA PRO A 36 -22.36 -11.38 -2.28
C PRO A 36 -21.67 -10.61 -1.13
N VAL A 37 -22.05 -10.86 0.12
CA VAL A 37 -21.43 -10.24 1.31
C VAL A 37 -19.99 -10.72 1.56
N LYS A 38 -19.65 -11.96 1.17
CA LYS A 38 -18.27 -12.47 1.27
C LYS A 38 -17.37 -11.96 0.14
N LEU A 39 -17.96 -11.47 -0.95
CA LEU A 39 -17.27 -11.02 -2.15
C LEU A 39 -17.18 -9.48 -2.22
N SER A 40 -17.92 -8.76 -1.38
CA SER A 40 -17.79 -7.31 -1.24
C SER A 40 -16.49 -6.93 -0.55
N ALA A 41 -15.97 -5.74 -0.89
CA ALA A 41 -14.81 -5.19 -0.20
C ALA A 41 -15.10 -4.99 1.29
N TYR A 42 -14.09 -5.21 2.13
CA TYR A 42 -14.22 -5.08 3.57
C TYR A 42 -14.18 -3.60 3.97
N GLU A 43 -15.26 -3.13 4.60
CA GLU A 43 -15.35 -1.77 5.14
C GLU A 43 -16.05 -1.78 6.51
N CYS A 44 -15.52 -2.59 7.45
CA CYS A 44 -16.01 -2.68 8.84
C CYS A 44 -17.53 -2.94 9.01
N GLY A 45 -18.18 -3.56 8.02
CA GLY A 45 -19.61 -3.87 8.03
C GLY A 45 -20.51 -2.85 7.32
N ASN A 46 -19.94 -1.78 6.77
CA ASN A 46 -20.63 -0.82 5.92
C ASN A 46 -20.55 -1.20 4.43
N ASP A 47 -21.46 -0.66 3.62
CA ASP A 47 -21.38 -0.78 2.16
C ASP A 47 -20.16 -0.04 1.63
N PRO A 48 -19.28 -0.72 0.87
CA PRO A 48 -17.97 -0.19 0.49
C PRO A 48 -18.11 1.16 -0.21
N ILE A 49 -17.58 2.22 0.42
CA ILE A 49 -17.44 3.53 -0.20
C ILE A 49 -16.50 3.35 -1.39
N ARG A 50 -17.05 3.47 -2.61
CA ARG A 50 -16.21 3.60 -3.79
C ARG A 50 -15.49 4.92 -3.70
N LEU A 51 -14.23 4.87 -3.26
CA LEU A 51 -13.29 5.99 -3.37
C LEU A 51 -13.40 6.55 -4.79
N PRO A 52 -13.50 7.88 -4.96
CA PRO A 52 -13.62 8.48 -6.28
C PRO A 52 -12.54 7.91 -7.21
N SER A 53 -12.96 7.39 -8.36
CA SER A 53 -12.05 6.85 -9.38
C SER A 53 -10.96 7.89 -9.69
N GLY A 54 -9.73 7.66 -9.21
CA GLY A 54 -8.62 8.59 -9.41
C GLY A 54 -8.03 9.27 -8.17
N GLU A 55 -8.25 8.72 -6.97
CA GLU A 55 -7.48 9.16 -5.79
C GLU A 55 -5.97 9.02 -6.06
N ARG A 56 -5.26 10.14 -5.90
CA ARG A 56 -3.83 10.20 -6.17
C ARG A 56 -3.09 9.63 -4.97
N PHE A 57 -2.44 8.50 -5.16
CA PHE A 57 -1.50 7.96 -4.18
C PHE A 57 -0.41 9.00 -3.86
N SER A 58 0.02 9.04 -2.59
CA SER A 58 1.04 9.98 -2.15
C SER A 58 2.33 9.84 -2.94
N VAL A 59 2.92 10.97 -3.36
CA VAL A 59 4.23 11.02 -4.06
C VAL A 59 5.36 10.42 -3.22
N LYS A 60 5.15 10.26 -1.90
CA LYS A 60 6.10 9.63 -0.98
C LYS A 60 6.52 8.21 -1.42
N PHE A 61 5.60 7.43 -1.98
CA PHE A 61 5.92 6.10 -2.51
C PHE A 61 6.90 6.16 -3.69
N TYR A 62 6.79 7.18 -4.54
CA TYR A 62 7.72 7.40 -5.63
C TYR A 62 9.12 7.77 -5.13
N LEU A 63 9.22 8.64 -4.11
CA LEU A 63 10.52 9.02 -3.54
C LEU A 63 11.27 7.82 -2.96
N VAL A 64 10.56 6.94 -2.23
CA VAL A 64 11.14 5.70 -1.70
C VAL A 64 11.57 4.76 -2.83
N ALA A 65 10.74 4.56 -3.85
CA ALA A 65 11.07 3.70 -4.98
C ALA A 65 12.27 4.20 -5.79
N MET A 66 12.32 5.51 -6.07
CA MET A 66 13.44 6.14 -6.77
C MET A 66 14.74 6.00 -5.98
N LEU A 67 14.69 6.21 -4.66
CA LEU A 67 15.85 6.03 -3.80
C LEU A 67 16.32 4.58 -3.76
N PHE A 68 15.39 3.61 -3.71
CA PHE A 68 15.72 2.19 -3.75
C PHE A 68 16.46 1.83 -5.04
N ILE A 69 16.02 2.34 -6.19
CA ILE A 69 16.71 2.11 -7.48
C ILE A 69 18.12 2.70 -7.47
N ILE A 70 18.29 3.92 -6.94
CA ILE A 70 19.61 4.56 -6.87
C ILE A 70 20.55 3.73 -5.97
N PHE A 71 20.08 3.34 -4.78
CA PHE A 71 20.85 2.50 -3.87
C PHE A 71 21.17 1.12 -4.47
N ASP A 72 20.23 0.48 -5.16
CA ASP A 72 20.44 -0.80 -5.85
C ASP A 72 21.55 -0.66 -6.91
N ILE A 73 21.52 0.42 -7.68
CA ILE A 73 22.57 0.77 -8.65
C ILE A 73 23.92 1.03 -7.96
N GLU A 74 23.96 1.59 -6.76
CA GLU A 74 25.23 1.72 -6.01
C GLU A 74 25.78 0.34 -5.64
N THR A 75 24.94 -0.59 -5.17
CA THR A 75 25.39 -1.91 -4.75
C THR A 75 25.96 -2.75 -5.89
N ILE A 76 25.42 -2.64 -7.12
CA ILE A 76 26.00 -3.32 -8.29
C ILE A 76 27.42 -2.82 -8.61
N PHE A 77 27.78 -1.58 -8.24
CA PHE A 77 29.17 -1.10 -8.31
C PHE A 77 30.02 -1.58 -7.13
N LEU A 78 29.44 -1.74 -5.94
CA LEU A 78 30.15 -2.28 -4.78
C LEU A 78 30.56 -3.75 -4.99
N PHE A 79 29.75 -4.56 -5.67
CA PHE A 79 30.00 -6.00 -5.83
C PHE A 79 31.32 -6.34 -6.54
N PRO A 80 31.61 -5.83 -7.75
CA PRO A 80 32.88 -6.12 -8.43
C PRO A 80 34.10 -5.66 -7.64
N TRP A 81 34.01 -4.49 -6.99
CA TRP A 81 35.07 -4.01 -6.11
C TRP A 81 35.27 -4.94 -4.91
N ALA A 82 34.20 -5.37 -4.24
CA ALA A 82 34.27 -6.25 -3.08
C ALA A 82 34.92 -7.60 -3.43
N VAL A 83 34.61 -8.14 -4.61
CA VAL A 83 35.21 -9.39 -5.10
C VAL A 83 36.70 -9.21 -5.44
N SER A 84 37.09 -8.05 -5.96
CA SER A 84 38.47 -7.74 -6.36
C SER A 84 39.28 -6.94 -5.33
N PHE A 85 38.77 -6.76 -4.11
CA PHE A 85 39.35 -5.89 -3.08
C PHE A 85 40.85 -6.16 -2.82
N ARG A 86 41.26 -7.43 -2.84
CA ARG A 86 42.67 -7.83 -2.62
C ARG A 86 43.63 -7.30 -3.67
N SER A 87 43.22 -7.18 -4.94
CA SER A 87 44.10 -6.68 -6.00
C SER A 87 44.18 -5.16 -6.02
N LEU A 88 43.11 -4.47 -5.60
CA LEU A 88 43.04 -3.01 -5.58
C LEU A 88 43.67 -2.40 -4.31
N GLY A 89 43.69 -3.14 -3.21
CA GLY A 89 44.33 -2.74 -1.96
C GLY A 89 43.84 -1.37 -1.45
N LEU A 90 44.78 -0.53 -1.00
CA LEU A 90 44.46 0.78 -0.43
C LEU A 90 43.89 1.76 -1.46
N PHE A 91 44.30 1.65 -2.72
CA PHE A 91 43.83 2.52 -3.79
C PHE A 91 42.33 2.34 -4.02
N GLY A 92 41.87 1.11 -4.22
CA GLY A 92 40.44 0.84 -4.35
C GLY A 92 39.65 1.14 -3.08
N LEU A 93 40.25 1.05 -1.89
CA LEU A 93 39.57 1.44 -0.65
C LEU A 93 39.25 2.94 -0.65
N ILE A 94 40.21 3.78 -1.05
CA ILE A 94 40.02 5.24 -1.11
C ILE A 94 38.98 5.60 -2.17
N GLU A 95 39.10 5.02 -3.37
CA GLU A 95 38.13 5.27 -4.45
C GLU A 95 36.70 4.92 -4.03
N MET A 96 36.51 3.78 -3.38
CA MET A 96 35.17 3.39 -2.93
C MET A 96 34.68 4.18 -1.74
N ALA A 97 35.56 4.60 -0.83
CA ALA A 97 35.19 5.51 0.24
C ALA A 97 34.71 6.86 -0.32
N VAL A 98 35.37 7.38 -1.37
CA VAL A 98 34.95 8.60 -2.08
C VAL A 98 33.63 8.37 -2.82
N PHE A 99 33.46 7.24 -3.52
CA PHE A 99 32.22 6.90 -4.22
C PHE A 99 31.03 6.83 -3.25
N ILE A 100 31.14 6.04 -2.18
CA ILE A 100 30.11 5.93 -1.14
C ILE A 100 29.86 7.30 -0.51
N GLY A 101 30.91 8.05 -0.17
CA GLY A 101 30.78 9.37 0.43
C GLY A 101 30.00 10.35 -0.46
N LEU A 102 30.26 10.35 -1.77
CA LEU A 102 29.59 11.23 -2.72
C LEU A 102 28.09 10.93 -2.81
N VAL A 103 27.72 9.65 -2.91
CA VAL A 103 26.30 9.29 -3.00
C VAL A 103 25.59 9.43 -1.65
N PHE A 104 26.29 9.13 -0.55
CA PHE A 104 25.78 9.34 0.80
C PHE A 104 25.43 10.81 1.07
N VAL A 105 26.17 11.78 0.51
CA VAL A 105 25.80 13.20 0.59
C VAL A 105 24.44 13.46 -0.05
N ALA A 106 24.14 12.86 -1.21
CA ALA A 106 22.83 12.98 -1.85
C ALA A 106 21.72 12.35 -1.00
N TYR A 107 21.98 11.19 -0.37
CA TYR A 107 21.06 10.55 0.57
C TYR A 107 20.73 11.46 1.75
N VAL A 108 21.76 12.01 2.40
CA VAL A 108 21.62 12.93 3.54
C VAL A 108 20.87 14.19 3.13
N TYR A 109 21.10 14.71 1.93
CA TYR A 109 20.38 15.88 1.41
C TYR A 109 18.87 15.62 1.33
N ILE A 110 18.45 14.49 0.75
CA ILE A 110 17.04 14.11 0.63
C ILE A 110 16.42 13.92 2.01
N TRP A 111 17.16 13.27 2.92
CA TRP A 111 16.70 13.07 4.30
C TRP A 111 16.45 14.41 5.00
N ARG A 112 17.40 15.35 4.90
CA ARG A 112 17.24 16.69 5.49
C ARG A 112 16.11 17.50 4.87
N LYS A 113 15.73 17.22 3.62
CA LYS A 113 14.56 17.82 2.95
C LYS A 113 13.22 17.17 3.32
N GLY A 114 13.19 16.19 4.22
CA GLY A 114 11.96 15.53 4.61
C GLY A 114 11.45 14.56 3.54
N GLY A 115 12.33 14.01 2.69
CA GLY A 115 11.94 12.98 1.71
C GLY A 115 11.34 11.72 2.33
N PHE A 116 11.50 11.54 3.65
CA PHE A 116 10.91 10.46 4.45
C PHE A 116 9.93 10.96 5.51
N ASP A 117 9.42 12.19 5.39
CA ASP A 117 8.44 12.68 6.35
C ASP A 117 7.07 12.07 6.05
N TRP A 118 6.67 11.13 6.91
CA TRP A 118 5.38 10.45 6.86
C TRP A 118 4.30 11.17 7.66
N GLY A 119 4.63 12.31 8.28
CA GLY A 119 3.67 13.21 8.91
C GLY A 119 2.49 13.43 7.98
N ALA A 120 1.30 13.17 8.52
CA ALA A 120 0.03 13.33 7.86
C ALA A 120 0.03 14.67 7.10
N GLY A 121 -0.55 14.71 5.91
CA GLY A 121 -0.96 16.01 5.40
C GLY A 121 -1.75 16.66 6.52
N GLU A 122 -1.26 17.77 7.07
CA GLU A 122 -1.94 18.50 8.13
C GLU A 122 -3.34 18.76 7.59
N ILE A 123 -4.33 17.98 8.06
CA ILE A 123 -5.70 18.45 8.00
C ILE A 123 -5.64 19.67 8.90
N ALA A 124 -5.74 20.84 8.29
CA ALA A 124 -5.72 22.08 9.05
C ALA A 124 -6.80 21.93 10.14
N PRO A 125 -6.50 22.23 11.43
CA PRO A 125 -7.39 21.88 12.54
C PRO A 125 -8.83 22.36 12.34
N ASN A 126 -9.00 23.48 11.64
CA ASN A 126 -10.28 24.06 11.26
C ASN A 126 -11.07 23.22 10.24
N GLU A 127 -10.42 22.52 9.31
CA GLU A 127 -11.10 21.63 8.36
C GLU A 127 -11.57 20.34 9.04
N ALA A 128 -10.77 19.80 9.97
CA ALA A 128 -11.17 18.63 10.76
C ALA A 128 -12.38 18.96 11.65
N GLU A 129 -12.38 20.13 12.28
CA GLU A 129 -13.48 20.61 13.13
C GLU A 129 -14.75 20.86 12.31
N GLU A 130 -14.64 21.44 11.10
CA GLU A 130 -15.80 21.65 10.21
C GLU A 130 -16.42 20.32 9.73
N VAL A 131 -15.60 19.32 9.40
CA VAL A 131 -16.09 17.99 8.98
C VAL A 131 -16.79 17.29 10.15
N ILE A 132 -16.19 17.31 11.34
CA ILE A 132 -16.78 16.70 12.55
C ILE A 132 -18.11 17.38 12.90
N ASP A 133 -18.19 18.70 12.81
CA ASP A 133 -19.43 19.44 13.10
C ASP A 133 -20.52 19.20 12.05
N ARG A 134 -20.16 19.11 10.76
CA ARG A 134 -21.10 18.73 9.71
C ARG A 134 -21.64 17.32 9.91
N GLU A 135 -20.78 16.36 10.20
CA GLU A 135 -21.22 14.98 10.46
C GLU A 135 -22.09 14.90 11.71
N ARG A 136 -21.70 15.55 12.81
CA ARG A 136 -22.50 15.64 14.04
C ARG A 136 -23.89 16.24 13.78
N ALA A 137 -23.99 17.28 12.95
CA ALA A 137 -25.26 17.87 12.57
C ALA A 137 -26.14 16.92 11.74
N LEU A 138 -25.55 16.14 10.83
CA LEU A 138 -26.26 15.14 10.03
C LEU A 138 -26.78 13.98 10.87
N PHE A 139 -25.96 13.46 11.79
CA PHE A 139 -26.38 12.42 12.74
C PHE A 139 -27.54 12.91 13.61
N THR A 140 -27.44 14.13 14.16
CA THR A 140 -28.50 14.74 14.98
C THR A 140 -29.79 14.92 14.17
N ARG A 141 -29.69 15.36 12.91
CA ARG A 141 -30.83 15.50 12.01
C ARG A 141 -31.48 14.15 11.70
N SER A 142 -30.68 13.10 11.50
CA SER A 142 -31.19 11.75 11.23
C SER A 142 -31.94 11.17 12.42
N GLU A 143 -31.45 11.36 13.65
CA GLU A 143 -32.17 10.95 14.85
C GLU A 143 -33.49 11.71 15.02
N GLN A 144 -33.50 13.01 14.75
CA GLN A 144 -34.73 13.82 14.82
C GLN A 144 -35.76 13.44 13.77
N GLU A 145 -35.32 13.06 12.57
CA GLU A 145 -36.20 12.62 11.49
C GLU A 145 -36.81 11.24 11.79
N VAL A 146 -36.05 10.34 12.41
CA VAL A 146 -36.54 9.02 12.87
C VAL A 146 -37.48 9.16 14.08
N ALA A 147 -37.22 10.10 14.98
CA ALA A 147 -38.05 10.36 16.16
C ALA A 147 -39.35 11.11 15.85
N LYS A 148 -39.52 11.61 14.61
CA LYS A 148 -40.73 12.31 14.20
C LYS A 148 -41.90 11.31 14.14
N PRO A 149 -42.98 11.50 14.91
CA PRO A 149 -44.16 10.64 14.80
C PRO A 149 -44.72 10.73 13.37
N PRO A 150 -45.21 9.61 12.81
CA PRO A 150 -45.76 9.60 11.45
C PRO A 150 -46.88 10.63 11.33
N ASP A 151 -46.91 11.36 10.20
CA ASP A 151 -47.94 12.37 9.95
C ASP A 151 -49.30 11.66 9.89
N VAL A 152 -50.27 12.19 10.63
CA VAL A 152 -51.66 11.72 10.65
C VAL A 152 -52.28 11.71 9.24
N ASN A 153 -51.78 12.54 8.32
CA ASN A 153 -52.25 12.60 6.94
C ASN A 153 -51.67 11.50 6.04
N ASP A 154 -50.52 10.89 6.38
CA ASP A 154 -49.94 9.78 5.61
C ASP A 154 -50.84 8.53 5.62
N TRP A 155 -51.59 8.33 6.71
CA TRP A 155 -52.53 7.22 6.86
C TRP A 155 -53.84 7.40 6.08
N GLN A 156 -54.16 8.62 5.63
CA GLN A 156 -55.43 8.91 4.94
C GLN A 156 -55.41 8.52 3.44
N GLY A 157 -54.23 8.33 2.85
CA GLY A 157 -54.08 7.92 1.45
C GLY A 157 -54.04 6.41 1.21
N ALA A 158 -53.60 5.62 2.21
CA ALA A 158 -53.37 4.18 2.06
C ALA A 158 -54.64 3.33 1.95
N GLY A 159 -55.81 3.89 2.26
CA GLY A 159 -57.11 3.19 2.26
C GLY A 159 -57.95 3.32 0.98
N ARG A 160 -57.44 3.96 -0.10
CA ARG A 160 -58.20 4.15 -1.36
C ARG A 160 -57.74 3.29 -2.54
N ALA A 161 -56.76 2.42 -2.34
CA ALA A 161 -56.32 1.45 -3.34
C ALA A 161 -56.85 0.06 -2.96
N GLY A 162 -58.14 -0.18 -3.21
CA GLY A 162 -58.84 -1.44 -3.01
C GLY A 162 -60.10 -1.49 -3.84
#